data_AF-A0A135VWJ7-F1
#
_entry.id   AF-A0A135VWJ7-F1
#
_cell.length_a   1.000
_cell.length_b   1.000
_cell.length_c   1.000
_cell.angle_alpha   90.00
_cell.angle_beta   90.00
_cell.angle_gamma   90.00
#
_symmetry.space_group_name_H-M   'P 1'
#
loop_
_entity.id
_entity.type
_entity.pdbx_description
1 polymer ?
#
loop_
_entity_poly.entity_id
_entity_poly.type
_entity_poly.pdbx_seq_one_letter_code
_entity_poly.pdbx_strand_id
1 'polypeptide(L)'
;MRRYRRFGVAVLVITVFLTFPMSTNASQITLTSDNVLRGPYVDKVVYRSVGNYDNLVYYLQTGEIDLILDPINLWRSPTFEVEDPYIEFIQTSGNGYWCIDLNCWRYPLNISDFRRAFAYAFDKTRVITEIMQGLSNVHDSIVPPTSSFCIENELEPHYYTNQADIGNQILDDIGFEVDTTTGYRRGPNGESFGIEVSYYWGQSEIDEIMAQVAVDALNELHVFAYSGPFFVVANLLPKSYPDMLVRDANFYTNNVDWLSNKTWSEFAVVDPTYWKPTFSFSNATYDLYLDEMLHGLNYDSVYEAAAQIQRIIHHNVPRLVICPKTLLQPYRTDTFEGHIGDVIRGVSGIWSLCNMRSNTGSSGGTVHIGSLYLMRNFNIYTADYQFSKPFFENLWPTLFTIGPNLEFIPNLATSIISETHADNSAVPEGYTRITVDIISNATWSDGVPLTAGDVAFTTNYELESGVYGNPAGRNMEELVAAYAPTPTRVVFEYNTVSYWHIFDRATRYIIPKHIFNDFDGIGYEEWEAWDPVFNPQDPRVTCGTFIMESFNHSTYEMIKNPDYYYLARELPENETSPQTSTTPSNGEPMTFDLFNLVTFGVSIGSSAIILVSTALIINHQRENARLN
;
A
#
# COMPACT_ATOMS: atom_id res chain seq x y z
N MET A 1 34.60 -2.29 50.38
CA MET A 1 34.47 -1.91 51.81
C MET A 1 34.27 -0.39 51.93
N ARG A 2 33.05 0.05 52.26
CA ARG A 2 32.66 1.18 53.15
C ARG A 2 31.34 1.80 52.67
N ARG A 3 30.29 1.52 53.47
CA ARG A 3 29.00 2.22 53.54
C ARG A 3 29.18 3.54 54.32
N TYR A 4 28.32 4.54 54.07
CA TYR A 4 27.49 5.31 55.03
C TYR A 4 26.72 6.37 54.21
N ARG A 5 25.40 6.21 53.94
CA ARG A 5 24.21 6.67 54.69
C ARG A 5 23.91 8.19 54.62
N ARG A 6 22.85 8.49 53.84
CA ARG A 6 21.68 9.38 54.07
C ARG A 6 21.90 10.83 54.52
N PHE A 7 21.30 11.77 53.78
CA PHE A 7 20.33 12.74 54.32
C PHE A 7 19.34 13.14 53.22
N GLY A 8 18.05 13.08 53.53
CA GLY A 8 16.97 13.53 52.67
C GLY A 8 16.51 14.93 53.03
N VAL A 9 15.97 15.64 52.04
CA VAL A 9 15.03 16.75 52.24
C VAL A 9 13.89 16.49 51.27
N ALA A 10 12.73 16.15 51.82
CA ALA A 10 11.48 16.04 51.10
C ALA A 10 10.91 17.45 50.92
N VAL A 11 10.66 17.86 49.68
CA VAL A 11 9.79 19.01 49.37
C VAL A 11 8.46 18.45 48.92
N LEU A 12 7.46 18.68 49.77
CA LEU A 12 6.07 18.30 49.56
C LEU A 12 5.43 19.32 48.59
N VAL A 13 5.34 18.97 47.30
CA VAL A 13 4.51 19.71 46.35
C VAL A 13 3.14 19.03 46.33
N ILE A 14 2.16 19.68 46.93
CA ILE A 14 0.75 19.29 46.85
C ILE A 14 0.26 19.74 45.48
N THR A 15 0.23 18.83 44.51
CA THR A 15 -0.49 19.03 43.25
C THR A 15 -1.90 18.44 43.44
N VAL A 16 -2.90 19.31 43.42
CA VAL A 16 -4.32 18.93 43.42
C VAL A 16 -4.61 18.20 42.11
N PHE A 17 -4.75 16.87 42.16
CA PHE A 17 -5.32 16.11 41.06
C PHE A 17 -6.82 16.43 40.98
N LEU A 18 -7.18 17.29 40.03
CA LEU A 18 -8.53 17.29 39.46
C LEU A 18 -8.69 15.96 38.74
N THR A 19 -9.41 15.02 39.37
CA THR A 19 -9.79 13.75 38.75
C THR A 19 -10.79 14.04 37.64
N PHE A 20 -10.31 14.15 36.41
CA PHE A 20 -11.13 13.86 35.25
C PHE A 20 -11.36 12.35 35.22
N PRO A 21 -12.59 11.85 35.03
CA PRO A 21 -12.81 10.44 34.78
C PRO A 21 -12.07 10.08 33.49
N MET A 22 -10.97 9.33 33.59
CA MET A 22 -10.34 8.67 32.45
C MET A 22 -11.33 7.63 31.93
N SER A 23 -11.95 7.88 30.79
CA SER A 23 -12.58 6.83 30.01
C SER A 23 -11.47 5.99 29.36
N THR A 24 -11.29 4.76 29.84
CA THR A 24 -10.47 3.74 29.16
C THR A 24 -11.23 3.30 27.91
N ASN A 25 -10.89 3.86 26.76
CA ASN A 25 -11.47 3.48 25.48
C ASN A 25 -10.48 2.60 24.75
N ALA A 26 -10.63 1.28 24.83
CA ALA A 26 -10.06 0.39 23.83
C ALA A 26 -10.73 0.70 22.49
N SER A 27 -9.97 0.86 21.41
CA SER A 27 -10.53 1.08 20.07
C SER A 27 -11.24 -0.18 19.59
N GLN A 28 -12.56 -0.13 19.52
CA GLN A 28 -13.40 -1.22 18.99
C GLN A 28 -14.06 -0.74 17.68
N ILE A 29 -13.73 -1.38 16.57
CA ILE A 29 -14.37 -1.11 15.27
C ILE A 29 -15.67 -1.93 15.22
N THR A 30 -16.82 -1.26 15.06
CA THR A 30 -18.14 -1.90 14.90
C THR A 30 -18.58 -1.77 13.43
N LEU A 31 -19.12 -2.86 12.86
CA LEU A 31 -19.37 -3.01 11.43
C LEU A 31 -20.84 -2.74 11.06
N THR A 32 -21.06 -1.97 9.99
CA THR A 32 -22.36 -1.64 9.37
C THR A 32 -22.32 -1.97 7.88
N SER A 33 -23.39 -2.24 7.11
CA SER A 33 -24.75 -2.73 7.37
C SER A 33 -25.23 -3.71 6.27
N ASP A 34 -24.44 -3.98 5.22
CA ASP A 34 -24.55 -5.14 4.34
C ASP A 34 -23.15 -5.47 3.83
N ASN A 35 -22.71 -6.72 4.00
CA ASN A 35 -21.33 -7.10 3.73
C ASN A 35 -21.07 -7.09 2.21
N VAL A 36 -20.29 -6.12 1.71
CA VAL A 36 -19.90 -5.99 0.29
C VAL A 36 -19.10 -7.20 -0.25
N LEU A 37 -18.64 -8.10 0.62
CA LEU A 37 -18.06 -9.40 0.25
C LEU A 37 -19.10 -10.51 0.08
N ARG A 38 -20.39 -10.22 0.26
CA ARG A 38 -21.50 -11.17 0.05
C ARG A 38 -21.66 -11.43 -1.45
N GLY A 39 -21.40 -12.67 -1.84
CA GLY A 39 -21.23 -13.08 -3.25
C GLY A 39 -20.51 -14.43 -3.31
N PRO A 40 -19.92 -14.84 -4.44
CA PRO A 40 -20.13 -14.25 -5.76
C PRO A 40 -21.48 -14.68 -6.35
N TYR A 41 -22.05 -13.88 -7.25
CA TYR A 41 -23.28 -14.26 -7.96
C TYR A 41 -22.99 -14.97 -9.29
N VAL A 42 -21.87 -14.65 -9.95
CA VAL A 42 -21.39 -15.34 -11.17
C VAL A 42 -20.81 -16.72 -10.88
N ASP A 43 -20.87 -17.66 -11.83
CA ASP A 43 -20.42 -19.04 -11.62
C ASP A 43 -18.93 -19.23 -11.92
N LYS A 44 -18.40 -18.45 -12.87
CA LYS A 44 -17.04 -18.63 -13.38
C LYS A 44 -16.41 -17.30 -13.77
N VAL A 45 -15.09 -17.20 -13.57
CA VAL A 45 -14.26 -16.10 -14.04
C VAL A 45 -13.13 -16.68 -14.89
N VAL A 46 -12.91 -16.09 -16.06
CA VAL A 46 -11.88 -16.52 -17.02
C VAL A 46 -10.95 -15.35 -17.31
N TYR A 47 -9.74 -15.40 -16.79
CA TYR A 47 -8.68 -14.44 -17.15
C TYR A 47 -7.99 -14.90 -18.43
N ARG A 48 -7.86 -14.02 -19.41
CA ARG A 48 -7.18 -14.26 -20.68
C ARG A 48 -6.05 -13.27 -20.87
N SER A 49 -4.81 -13.76 -20.90
CA SER A 49 -3.63 -12.98 -21.29
C SER A 49 -3.61 -12.79 -22.80
N VAL A 50 -3.54 -11.54 -23.24
CA VAL A 50 -3.62 -11.15 -24.67
C VAL A 50 -2.31 -10.54 -25.19
N GLY A 51 -1.43 -10.05 -24.31
CA GLY A 51 -0.08 -9.59 -24.66
C GLY A 51 0.01 -8.26 -25.42
N ASN A 52 -1.10 -7.76 -25.95
CA ASN A 52 -1.16 -6.48 -26.65
C ASN A 52 -2.51 -5.78 -26.41
N TYR A 53 -2.43 -4.47 -26.24
CA TYR A 53 -3.55 -3.62 -25.88
C TYR A 53 -4.63 -3.51 -26.98
N ASP A 54 -4.25 -3.39 -28.25
CA ASP A 54 -5.20 -3.24 -29.37
C ASP A 54 -6.12 -4.47 -29.51
N ASN A 55 -5.57 -5.66 -29.23
CA ASN A 55 -6.34 -6.91 -29.20
C ASN A 55 -7.30 -6.96 -28.01
N LEU A 56 -6.93 -6.42 -26.84
CA LEU A 56 -7.86 -6.32 -25.70
C LEU A 56 -9.04 -5.42 -26.05
N VAL A 57 -8.79 -4.26 -26.67
CA VAL A 57 -9.85 -3.36 -27.14
C VAL A 57 -10.77 -4.07 -28.14
N TYR A 58 -10.19 -4.75 -29.13
CA TYR A 58 -10.95 -5.51 -30.11
C TYR A 58 -11.82 -6.59 -29.44
N TYR A 59 -11.27 -7.37 -28.51
CA TYR A 59 -12.03 -8.40 -27.80
C TYR A 59 -13.14 -7.83 -26.92
N LEU A 60 -12.93 -6.65 -26.33
CA LEU A 60 -13.98 -5.97 -25.58
C LEU A 60 -15.13 -5.53 -26.50
N GLN A 61 -14.79 -4.95 -27.66
CA GLN A 61 -15.77 -4.51 -28.68
C GLN A 61 -16.56 -5.68 -29.28
N THR A 62 -15.92 -6.82 -29.53
CA THR A 62 -16.61 -8.02 -30.04
C THR A 62 -17.40 -8.79 -28.99
N GLY A 63 -17.23 -8.45 -27.70
CA GLY A 63 -17.85 -9.19 -26.59
C GLY A 63 -17.14 -10.52 -26.28
N GLU A 64 -15.90 -10.71 -26.72
CA GLU A 64 -15.07 -11.86 -26.32
C GLU A 64 -14.52 -11.72 -24.89
N ILE A 65 -14.41 -10.49 -24.38
CA ILE A 65 -14.15 -10.18 -22.96
C ILE A 65 -15.17 -9.16 -22.46
N ASP A 66 -15.44 -9.18 -21.16
CA ASP A 66 -16.35 -8.28 -20.45
C ASP A 66 -15.63 -7.07 -19.85
N LEU A 67 -14.37 -7.22 -19.45
CA LEU A 67 -13.57 -6.13 -18.87
C LEU A 67 -12.07 -6.28 -19.15
N ILE A 68 -11.36 -5.15 -19.16
CA ILE A 68 -9.90 -5.12 -19.23
C ILE A 68 -9.34 -4.89 -17.81
N LEU A 69 -8.52 -5.82 -17.33
CA LEU A 69 -7.91 -5.80 -15.99
C LEU A 69 -6.89 -4.66 -15.81
N ASP A 70 -6.17 -4.33 -16.87
CA ASP A 70 -5.07 -3.37 -16.82
C ASP A 70 -5.61 -1.95 -17.06
N PRO A 71 -5.33 -0.97 -16.17
CA PRO A 71 -5.63 0.43 -16.43
C PRO A 71 -5.02 0.91 -17.74
N ILE A 72 -5.80 1.69 -18.47
CA ILE A 72 -5.43 2.17 -19.78
C ILE A 72 -4.60 3.44 -19.63
N ASN A 73 -3.57 3.60 -20.46
CA ASN A 73 -2.85 4.87 -20.49
C ASN A 73 -3.82 5.97 -20.94
N LEU A 74 -3.95 7.04 -20.15
CA LEU A 74 -4.94 8.10 -20.33
C LEU A 74 -4.86 8.75 -21.72
N TRP A 75 -3.65 8.89 -22.28
CA TRP A 75 -3.45 9.44 -23.63
C TRP A 75 -3.91 8.52 -24.78
N ARG A 76 -4.18 7.23 -24.50
CA ARG A 76 -4.78 6.26 -25.43
C ARG A 76 -6.31 6.21 -25.33
N SER A 77 -6.93 6.96 -24.43
CA SER A 77 -8.39 7.12 -24.40
C SER A 77 -9.02 7.48 -25.76
N PRO A 78 -8.39 8.29 -26.65
CA PRO A 78 -8.94 8.59 -27.97
C PRO A 78 -9.10 7.36 -28.89
N THR A 79 -8.39 6.26 -28.63
CA THR A 79 -8.52 5.03 -29.44
C THR A 79 -9.86 4.32 -29.22
N PHE A 80 -10.58 4.66 -28.14
CA PHE A 80 -11.94 4.19 -27.86
C PHE A 80 -13.04 5.13 -28.37
N GLU A 81 -12.73 6.18 -29.14
CA GLU A 81 -13.72 7.06 -29.80
C GLU A 81 -14.54 6.35 -30.91
N VAL A 82 -14.78 5.06 -30.79
CA VAL A 82 -15.92 4.40 -31.41
C VAL A 82 -16.99 4.37 -30.32
N GLU A 83 -18.03 5.20 -30.45
CA GLU A 83 -19.20 5.21 -29.56
C GLU A 83 -19.89 3.82 -29.57
N ASP A 84 -19.34 2.85 -28.86
CA ASP A 84 -20.02 1.60 -28.55
C ASP A 84 -20.93 1.88 -27.35
N PRO A 85 -22.27 1.86 -27.53
CA PRO A 85 -23.20 2.18 -26.46
C PRO A 85 -23.16 1.16 -25.30
N TYR A 86 -22.43 0.05 -25.46
CA TYR A 86 -22.30 -0.99 -24.45
C TYR A 86 -20.95 -0.98 -23.74
N ILE A 87 -20.06 -0.01 -24.00
CA ILE A 87 -18.77 0.11 -23.31
C ILE A 87 -18.75 1.40 -22.49
N GLU A 88 -18.51 1.26 -21.19
CA GLU A 88 -18.30 2.37 -20.27
C GLU A 88 -16.90 2.30 -19.65
N PHE A 89 -16.50 3.39 -18.99
CA PHE A 89 -15.23 3.49 -18.29
C PHE A 89 -15.45 3.73 -16.80
N ILE A 90 -14.79 2.93 -15.97
CA ILE A 90 -14.57 3.29 -14.57
C ILE A 90 -13.33 4.16 -14.52
N GLN A 91 -13.49 5.34 -13.93
CA GLN A 91 -12.41 6.27 -13.64
C GLN A 91 -12.30 6.42 -12.12
N THR A 92 -11.16 6.03 -11.56
CA THR A 92 -10.90 6.10 -10.12
C THR A 92 -9.59 6.84 -9.86
N SER A 93 -9.52 7.68 -8.82
CA SER A 93 -8.23 8.25 -8.41
C SER A 93 -7.40 7.12 -7.81
N GLY A 94 -6.29 6.78 -8.45
CA GLY A 94 -5.39 5.74 -7.97
C GLY A 94 -4.65 6.19 -6.71
N ASN A 95 -4.38 5.27 -5.79
CA ASN A 95 -3.55 5.52 -4.61
C ASN A 95 -2.06 5.58 -4.99
N GLY A 96 -1.69 6.65 -5.68
CA GLY A 96 -0.37 6.84 -6.24
C GLY A 96 -0.29 8.10 -7.09
N TYR A 97 0.91 8.40 -7.57
CA TYR A 97 1.19 9.56 -8.40
C TYR A 97 2.42 9.34 -9.28
N TRP A 98 2.57 10.16 -10.32
CA TRP A 98 3.87 10.38 -10.96
C TRP A 98 4.68 11.40 -10.18
N CYS A 99 6.00 11.23 -10.15
CA CYS A 99 6.89 12.11 -9.41
C CYS A 99 8.28 12.18 -10.05
N ILE A 100 9.05 13.17 -9.60
CA ILE A 100 10.47 13.33 -9.88
C ILE A 100 11.21 13.23 -8.56
N ASP A 101 12.08 12.24 -8.43
CA ASP A 101 12.99 12.10 -7.30
C ASP A 101 14.28 12.89 -7.58
N LEU A 102 14.69 13.77 -6.65
CA LEU A 102 15.85 14.65 -6.81
C LEU A 102 16.98 14.19 -5.87
N ASN A 103 18.11 13.81 -6.43
CA ASN A 103 19.22 13.25 -5.67
C ASN A 103 19.89 14.30 -4.77
N CYS A 104 19.48 14.36 -3.51
CA CYS A 104 19.89 15.38 -2.54
C CYS A 104 21.37 15.31 -2.12
N TRP A 105 22.14 14.35 -2.64
CA TRP A 105 23.58 14.23 -2.40
C TRP A 105 24.43 14.83 -3.52
N ARG A 106 23.86 14.98 -4.72
CA ARG A 106 24.60 15.48 -5.88
C ARG A 106 24.45 16.98 -5.99
N TYR A 107 25.57 17.67 -6.23
CA TYR A 107 25.54 19.08 -6.54
C TYR A 107 24.93 19.31 -7.94
N PRO A 108 24.07 20.33 -8.15
CA PRO A 108 23.56 21.31 -7.17
C PRO A 108 22.28 20.88 -6.43
N LEU A 109 21.75 19.68 -6.69
CA LEU A 109 20.52 19.15 -6.06
C LEU A 109 20.64 18.93 -4.55
N ASN A 110 21.83 18.99 -3.97
CA ASN A 110 22.03 19.03 -2.52
C ASN A 110 21.61 20.36 -1.89
N ILE A 111 21.37 21.41 -2.69
CA ILE A 111 20.91 22.72 -2.24
C ILE A 111 19.38 22.77 -2.33
N SER A 112 18.71 22.95 -1.18
CA SER A 112 17.24 22.99 -1.13
C SER A 112 16.64 24.10 -2.00
N ASP A 113 17.24 25.29 -1.99
CA ASP A 113 16.75 26.42 -2.79
C ASP A 113 16.86 26.17 -4.29
N PHE A 114 17.86 25.38 -4.75
CA PHE A 114 17.94 24.96 -6.14
C PHE A 114 16.77 24.03 -6.51
N ARG A 115 16.45 23.05 -5.65
CA ARG A 115 15.31 22.13 -5.87
C ARG A 115 13.97 22.88 -5.85
N ARG A 116 13.83 23.87 -4.97
CA ARG A 116 12.66 24.76 -4.92
C ARG A 116 12.54 25.61 -6.18
N ALA A 117 13.64 26.16 -6.69
CA ALA A 117 13.63 26.90 -7.95
C ALA A 117 13.12 26.02 -9.10
N PHE A 118 13.60 24.78 -9.19
CA PHE A 118 13.08 23.80 -10.14
C PHE A 118 11.58 23.51 -9.95
N ALA A 119 11.12 23.30 -8.71
CA ALA A 119 9.71 23.07 -8.43
C ALA A 119 8.80 24.21 -8.92
N TYR A 120 9.22 25.46 -8.74
CA TYR A 120 8.47 26.62 -9.26
C TYR A 120 8.46 26.67 -10.79
N ALA A 121 9.53 26.26 -11.48
CA ALA A 121 9.57 26.30 -12.95
C ALA A 121 8.79 25.14 -13.60
N PHE A 122 8.60 24.01 -12.90
CA PHE A 122 7.93 22.84 -13.47
C PHE A 122 6.42 23.07 -13.63
N ASP A 123 5.91 22.98 -14.85
CA ASP A 123 4.50 23.22 -15.16
C ASP A 123 3.63 21.94 -15.06
N LYS A 124 3.05 21.69 -13.88
CA LYS A 124 2.13 20.56 -13.68
C LYS A 124 0.85 20.70 -14.49
N THR A 125 0.38 21.92 -14.70
CA THR A 125 -0.83 22.20 -15.48
C THR A 125 -0.62 21.82 -16.94
N ARG A 126 0.56 22.11 -17.51
CA ARG A 126 0.97 21.64 -18.84
C ARG A 126 0.98 20.11 -18.93
N VAL A 127 1.53 19.42 -17.93
CA VAL A 127 1.49 17.94 -17.90
C VAL A 127 0.05 17.44 -17.90
N ILE A 128 -0.82 18.03 -17.09
CA ILE A 128 -2.22 17.59 -17.00
C ILE A 128 -2.97 17.82 -18.31
N THR A 129 -2.79 18.98 -18.95
CA THR A 129 -3.54 19.34 -20.15
C THR A 129 -2.99 18.68 -21.42
N GLU A 130 -1.67 18.67 -21.61
CA GLU A 130 -1.03 18.19 -22.85
C GLU A 130 -0.75 16.68 -22.83
N ILE A 131 -0.42 16.11 -21.67
CA ILE A 131 -0.01 14.70 -21.53
C ILE A 131 -1.14 13.85 -20.98
N MET A 132 -1.80 14.30 -19.91
CA MET A 132 -2.91 13.55 -19.28
C MET A 132 -4.29 13.86 -19.88
N GLN A 133 -4.39 14.77 -20.85
CA GLN A 133 -5.63 15.16 -21.51
C GLN A 133 -6.74 15.59 -20.53
N GLY A 134 -6.36 16.20 -19.40
CA GLY A 134 -7.28 16.63 -18.34
C GLY A 134 -7.76 15.51 -17.41
N LEU A 135 -7.30 14.26 -17.57
CA LEU A 135 -7.73 13.11 -16.78
C LEU A 135 -6.94 12.93 -15.47
N SER A 136 -6.33 14.00 -14.94
CA SER A 136 -5.64 14.02 -13.65
C SER A 136 -5.78 15.41 -13.01
N ASN A 137 -5.32 15.56 -11.77
CA ASN A 137 -5.43 16.78 -10.98
C ASN A 137 -4.04 17.33 -10.61
N VAL A 138 -3.98 18.62 -10.26
CA VAL A 138 -2.79 19.20 -9.63
C VAL A 138 -2.64 18.65 -8.21
N HIS A 139 -1.40 18.40 -7.78
CA HIS A 139 -1.09 17.84 -6.46
C HIS A 139 0.37 18.09 -6.08
N ASP A 140 0.63 18.53 -4.85
CA ASP A 140 1.96 18.80 -4.29
C ASP A 140 2.37 17.79 -3.21
N SER A 141 1.42 17.33 -2.41
CA SER A 141 1.67 16.47 -1.26
C SER A 141 2.32 15.16 -1.68
N ILE A 142 3.34 14.76 -0.93
CA ILE A 142 3.97 13.45 -1.13
C ILE A 142 3.05 12.29 -0.75
N VAL A 143 1.94 12.54 -0.06
CA VAL A 143 0.89 11.55 0.23
C VAL A 143 -0.23 11.69 -0.81
N PRO A 144 -0.70 10.60 -1.45
CA PRO A 144 -1.76 10.67 -2.46
C PRO A 144 -3.08 11.23 -1.92
N PRO A 145 -3.92 11.84 -2.78
CA PRO A 145 -5.18 12.46 -2.37
C PRO A 145 -6.21 11.47 -1.80
N THR A 146 -6.07 10.18 -2.09
CA THR A 146 -6.95 9.12 -1.58
C THR A 146 -6.64 8.72 -0.14
N SER A 147 -5.48 9.11 0.40
CA SER A 147 -5.10 8.77 1.77
C SER A 147 -5.68 9.75 2.78
N SER A 148 -6.13 9.23 3.92
CA SER A 148 -6.62 10.08 5.03
C SER A 148 -5.52 10.91 5.71
N PHE A 149 -4.25 10.60 5.45
CA PHE A 149 -3.09 11.35 5.93
C PHE A 149 -2.67 12.49 4.98
N CYS A 150 -3.33 12.66 3.84
CA CYS A 150 -2.99 13.69 2.89
C CYS A 150 -3.32 15.09 3.43
N ILE A 151 -2.34 16.00 3.35
CA ILE A 151 -2.50 17.41 3.75
C ILE A 151 -2.48 18.40 2.57
N GLU A 152 -2.84 17.97 1.36
CA GLU A 152 -2.75 18.79 0.14
C GLU A 152 -3.31 20.21 0.32
N ASN A 153 -4.49 20.32 0.93
CA ASN A 153 -5.19 21.60 1.13
C ASN A 153 -4.54 22.50 2.20
N GLU A 154 -3.54 22.01 2.92
CA GLU A 154 -2.80 22.74 3.96
C GLU A 154 -1.40 23.15 3.49
N LEU A 155 -0.97 22.72 2.30
CA LEU A 155 0.34 23.01 1.77
C LEU A 155 0.34 24.37 1.06
N GLU A 156 1.24 25.24 1.49
CA GLU A 156 1.53 26.51 0.82
C GLU A 156 3.04 26.76 0.85
N PRO A 157 3.62 27.36 -0.21
CA PRO A 157 3.01 27.74 -1.48
C PRO A 157 2.81 26.53 -2.41
N HIS A 158 1.91 26.64 -3.39
CA HIS A 158 1.72 25.59 -4.41
C HIS A 158 2.65 25.71 -5.64
N TYR A 159 3.04 24.56 -6.21
CA TYR A 159 3.88 24.45 -7.41
C TYR A 159 3.11 24.03 -8.68
N TYR A 160 1.84 24.45 -8.81
CA TYR A 160 0.94 23.94 -9.86
C TYR A 160 1.19 24.47 -11.28
N THR A 161 1.60 25.72 -11.39
CA THR A 161 1.81 26.41 -12.67
C THR A 161 3.27 26.81 -12.82
N ASN A 162 3.71 27.01 -14.06
CA ASN A 162 5.01 27.61 -14.33
C ASN A 162 5.17 28.99 -13.67
N GLN A 163 6.11 29.07 -12.74
CA GLN A 163 6.53 30.25 -12.00
C GLN A 163 8.06 30.42 -12.10
N ALA A 164 8.64 30.18 -13.28
CA ALA A 164 10.08 30.23 -13.53
C ALA A 164 10.73 31.57 -13.12
N ASP A 165 10.01 32.70 -13.13
CA ASP A 165 10.51 33.98 -12.62
C ASP A 165 10.90 33.90 -11.13
N ILE A 166 10.09 33.23 -10.31
CA ILE A 166 10.39 33.00 -8.88
C ILE A 166 11.63 32.09 -8.76
N GLY A 167 11.68 31.02 -9.55
CA GLY A 167 12.82 30.10 -9.56
C GLY A 167 14.12 30.79 -9.98
N ASN A 168 14.08 31.63 -11.02
CA ASN A 168 15.23 32.42 -11.47
C ASN A 168 15.71 33.38 -10.37
N GLN A 169 14.79 34.07 -9.69
CA GLN A 169 15.14 34.95 -8.56
C GLN A 169 15.78 34.18 -7.41
N ILE A 170 15.25 33.00 -7.05
CA ILE A 170 15.85 32.14 -6.02
C ILE A 170 17.30 31.78 -6.39
N LEU A 171 17.54 31.37 -7.64
CA LEU A 171 18.88 31.01 -8.12
C LEU A 171 19.84 32.20 -8.13
N ASP A 172 19.37 33.39 -8.52
CA ASP A 172 20.15 34.63 -8.45
C ASP A 172 20.55 34.96 -7.01
N ASP A 173 19.62 34.85 -6.05
CA ASP A 173 19.85 35.15 -4.64
C ASP A 173 20.89 34.24 -3.98
N ILE A 174 21.01 32.99 -4.45
CA ILE A 174 22.01 32.03 -3.97
C ILE A 174 23.30 32.01 -4.81
N GLY A 175 23.45 32.95 -5.76
CA GLY A 175 24.70 33.19 -6.51
C GLY A 175 24.93 32.29 -7.72
N PHE A 176 23.89 31.69 -8.28
CA PHE A 176 24.00 30.94 -9.54
C PHE A 176 23.89 31.89 -10.72
N GLU A 177 24.98 32.44 -11.23
CA GLU A 177 24.93 33.46 -12.28
C GLU A 177 24.83 32.87 -13.70
N VAL A 178 24.02 33.48 -14.58
CA VAL A 178 23.94 33.13 -16.00
C VAL A 178 25.22 33.54 -16.74
N ASP A 179 25.92 32.59 -17.35
CA ASP A 179 27.04 32.88 -18.25
C ASP A 179 26.50 33.43 -19.58
N THR A 180 26.85 34.67 -19.91
CA THR A 180 26.40 35.37 -21.12
C THR A 180 26.89 34.73 -22.42
N THR A 181 27.90 33.85 -22.36
CA THR A 181 28.47 33.15 -23.52
C THR A 181 27.71 31.87 -23.84
N THR A 182 27.38 31.08 -22.81
CA THR A 182 26.71 29.79 -22.98
C THR A 182 25.18 29.90 -22.85
N GLY A 183 24.69 30.94 -22.18
CA GLY A 183 23.28 31.10 -21.82
C GLY A 183 22.87 30.27 -20.59
N TYR A 184 23.81 29.56 -19.95
CA TYR A 184 23.55 28.68 -18.81
C TYR A 184 24.22 29.18 -17.52
N ARG A 185 23.61 28.86 -16.38
CA ARG A 185 24.08 29.21 -15.04
C ARG A 185 25.37 28.48 -14.68
N ARG A 186 26.22 29.16 -13.92
CA ARG A 186 27.37 28.58 -13.21
C ARG A 186 27.10 28.58 -11.72
N GLY A 187 27.74 27.67 -11.01
CA GLY A 187 27.69 27.63 -9.55
C GLY A 187 28.30 28.90 -8.92
N PRO A 188 28.05 29.17 -7.63
CA PRO A 188 28.66 30.31 -6.92
C PRO A 188 30.19 30.28 -6.89
N ASN A 189 30.79 29.11 -7.11
CA ASN A 189 32.24 28.93 -7.27
C ASN A 189 32.75 29.20 -8.70
N GLY A 190 31.86 29.55 -9.63
CA GLY A 190 32.16 29.77 -11.05
C GLY A 190 32.25 28.50 -11.89
N GLU A 191 31.97 27.32 -11.35
CA GLU A 191 32.03 26.05 -12.09
C GLU A 191 30.74 25.81 -12.90
N SER A 192 30.90 25.27 -14.09
CA SER A 192 29.77 24.78 -14.89
C SER A 192 29.23 23.47 -14.32
N PHE A 193 27.93 23.25 -14.46
CA PHE A 193 27.26 22.02 -14.09
C PHE A 193 26.17 21.69 -15.11
N GLY A 194 25.65 20.46 -15.04
CA GLY A 194 24.50 20.01 -15.81
C GLY A 194 23.68 19.03 -15.01
N ILE A 195 22.43 18.83 -15.41
CA ILE A 195 21.49 17.92 -14.75
C ILE A 195 21.02 16.85 -15.74
N GLU A 196 21.19 15.59 -15.36
CA GLU A 196 20.54 14.47 -16.04
C GLU A 196 19.14 14.21 -15.45
N VAL A 197 18.11 14.26 -16.30
CA VAL A 197 16.74 13.85 -15.95
C VAL A 197 16.46 12.47 -16.54
N SER A 198 16.58 11.43 -15.73
CA SER A 198 16.39 10.07 -16.22
C SER A 198 14.96 9.54 -16.03
N TYR A 199 14.62 8.50 -16.77
CA TYR A 199 13.35 7.77 -16.70
C TYR A 199 13.59 6.28 -16.91
N TYR A 200 12.75 5.39 -16.37
CA TYR A 200 12.97 3.95 -16.53
C TYR A 200 12.73 3.49 -17.98
N TRP A 201 13.76 2.90 -18.58
CA TRP A 201 13.65 2.42 -19.96
C TRP A 201 12.62 1.29 -20.10
N GLY A 202 11.67 1.47 -21.00
CA GLY A 202 10.67 0.45 -21.34
C GLY A 202 9.56 0.23 -20.31
N GLN A 203 9.50 1.03 -19.22
CA GLN A 203 8.41 0.94 -18.26
C GLN A 203 7.18 1.75 -18.69
N SER A 204 7.38 2.98 -19.16
CA SER A 204 6.28 3.91 -19.46
C SER A 204 6.73 4.92 -20.51
N GLU A 205 5.94 5.04 -21.59
CA GLU A 205 6.14 6.06 -22.62
C GLU A 205 5.89 7.48 -22.06
N ILE A 206 5.06 7.61 -21.02
CA ILE A 206 4.73 8.89 -20.38
C ILE A 206 5.93 9.45 -19.60
N ASP A 207 6.76 8.58 -19.02
CA ASP A 207 7.87 9.01 -18.17
C ASP A 207 8.94 9.76 -18.97
N GLU A 208 9.18 9.37 -20.22
CA GLU A 208 10.08 10.08 -21.15
C GLU A 208 9.54 11.48 -21.48
N ILE A 209 8.24 11.60 -21.75
CA ILE A 209 7.60 12.87 -22.08
C ILE A 209 7.64 13.80 -20.85
N MET A 210 7.37 13.28 -19.65
CA MET A 210 7.49 14.03 -18.39
C MET A 210 8.93 14.46 -18.09
N ALA A 211 9.92 13.61 -18.39
CA ALA A 211 11.33 13.97 -18.27
C ALA A 211 11.68 15.16 -19.17
N GLN A 212 11.09 15.23 -20.37
CA GLN A 212 11.28 16.39 -21.23
C GLN A 212 10.65 17.67 -20.66
N VAL A 213 9.48 17.60 -20.02
CA VAL A 213 8.89 18.77 -19.33
C VAL A 213 9.81 19.27 -18.20
N ALA A 214 10.48 18.36 -17.48
CA ALA A 214 11.47 18.75 -16.48
C ALA A 214 12.74 19.38 -17.09
N VAL A 215 13.20 18.90 -18.24
CA VAL A 215 14.30 19.52 -19.00
C VAL A 215 13.91 20.92 -19.48
N ASP A 216 12.69 21.10 -19.97
CA ASP A 216 12.16 22.42 -20.37
C ASP A 216 12.17 23.40 -19.19
N ALA A 217 11.68 22.97 -18.02
CA ALA A 217 11.69 23.77 -16.79
C ALA A 217 13.12 24.16 -16.35
N LEU A 218 14.08 23.24 -16.43
CA LEU A 218 15.48 23.53 -16.14
C LEU A 218 16.08 24.52 -17.15
N ASN A 219 15.76 24.39 -18.43
CA ASN A 219 16.23 25.32 -19.46
C ASN A 219 15.66 26.74 -19.26
N GLU A 220 14.41 26.89 -18.83
CA GLU A 220 13.81 28.19 -18.47
C GLU A 220 14.47 28.84 -17.25
N LEU A 221 15.06 28.03 -16.37
CA LEU A 221 15.93 28.47 -15.29
C LEU A 221 17.37 28.71 -15.74
N HIS A 222 17.67 28.66 -17.04
CA HIS A 222 19.02 28.73 -17.57
C HIS A 222 19.95 27.62 -17.03
N VAL A 223 19.43 26.44 -16.69
CA VAL A 223 20.24 25.28 -16.27
C VAL A 223 20.39 24.33 -17.46
N PHE A 224 21.63 23.95 -17.77
CA PHE A 224 21.87 22.94 -18.79
C PHE A 224 21.36 21.58 -18.33
N ALA A 225 20.43 21.00 -19.07
CA ALA A 225 19.83 19.71 -18.75
C ALA A 225 19.58 18.86 -19.99
N TYR A 226 19.56 17.54 -19.81
CA TYR A 226 19.16 16.58 -20.84
C TYR A 226 18.44 15.39 -20.18
N SER A 227 17.65 14.67 -20.97
CA SER A 227 16.97 13.44 -20.52
C SER A 227 17.65 12.19 -21.06
N GLY A 228 17.53 11.08 -20.32
CA GLY A 228 18.13 9.80 -20.71
C GLY A 228 17.51 8.58 -20.06
N PRO A 229 17.58 7.40 -20.72
CA PRO A 229 17.05 6.17 -20.16
C PRO A 229 17.88 5.66 -18.97
N PHE A 230 17.20 5.26 -17.90
CA PHE A 230 17.76 4.58 -16.75
C PHE A 230 17.35 3.10 -16.75
N PHE A 231 18.33 2.21 -16.63
CA PHE A 231 18.11 0.76 -16.68
C PHE A 231 17.98 0.20 -15.27
N VAL A 232 16.96 -0.64 -15.02
CA VAL A 232 16.71 -1.24 -13.68
C VAL A 232 17.92 -2.01 -13.14
N VAL A 233 18.72 -2.66 -14.01
CA VAL A 233 19.96 -3.35 -13.61
C VAL A 233 20.97 -2.38 -12.97
N ALA A 234 20.92 -1.10 -13.32
CA ALA A 234 21.74 -0.07 -12.70
C ALA A 234 21.34 0.21 -11.24
N ASN A 235 20.18 -0.23 -10.73
CA ASN A 235 19.86 -0.18 -9.30
C ASN A 235 20.78 -1.07 -8.46
N LEU A 236 21.39 -2.10 -9.07
CA LEU A 236 22.32 -3.01 -8.40
C LEU A 236 23.74 -2.43 -8.27
N LEU A 237 23.98 -1.24 -8.81
CA LEU A 237 25.28 -0.59 -8.82
C LEU A 237 25.26 0.65 -7.90
N PRO A 238 26.08 0.70 -6.84
CA PRO A 238 26.03 1.77 -5.84
C PRO A 238 26.27 3.20 -6.35
N LYS A 239 26.79 3.39 -7.57
CA LYS A 239 27.25 4.68 -8.11
C LYS A 239 26.41 5.22 -9.27
N SER A 240 25.40 4.50 -9.73
CA SER A 240 24.69 4.82 -10.99
C SER A 240 23.39 5.60 -10.81
N TYR A 241 22.97 5.94 -9.58
CA TYR A 241 21.72 6.67 -9.41
C TYR A 241 21.79 8.05 -10.10
N PRO A 242 20.78 8.43 -10.91
CA PRO A 242 20.81 9.66 -11.70
C PRO A 242 20.68 10.92 -10.81
N ASP A 243 20.79 12.09 -11.42
CA ASP A 243 20.57 13.36 -10.73
C ASP A 243 19.08 13.51 -10.40
N MET A 244 18.22 13.33 -11.41
CA MET A 244 16.76 13.29 -11.26
C MET A 244 16.20 12.02 -11.88
N LEU A 245 15.17 11.44 -11.26
CA LEU A 245 14.48 10.26 -11.81
C LEU A 245 12.97 10.50 -11.86
N VAL A 246 12.41 10.50 -13.06
CA VAL A 246 10.97 10.43 -13.30
C VAL A 246 10.52 8.99 -13.13
N ARG A 247 9.50 8.80 -12.29
CA ARG A 247 8.85 7.50 -12.08
C ARG A 247 7.50 7.67 -11.41
N ASP A 248 6.76 6.58 -11.31
CA ASP A 248 5.54 6.50 -10.52
C ASP A 248 5.77 6.01 -9.09
N ALA A 249 4.86 6.33 -8.18
CA ALA A 249 4.77 5.74 -6.85
C ALA A 249 3.36 5.21 -6.62
N ASN A 250 3.24 3.93 -6.22
CA ASN A 250 1.97 3.28 -5.92
C ASN A 250 1.96 2.83 -4.47
N PHE A 251 0.82 2.99 -3.81
CA PHE A 251 0.60 2.65 -2.41
C PHE A 251 -0.61 1.73 -2.30
N TYR A 252 -0.50 0.69 -1.50
CA TYR A 252 -1.48 -0.40 -1.44
C TYR A 252 -2.28 -0.42 -0.14
N THR A 253 -2.05 0.56 0.73
CA THR A 253 -2.72 0.74 2.01
C THR A 253 -2.82 2.25 2.29
N ASN A 254 -3.53 2.60 3.36
CA ASN A 254 -3.57 3.96 3.89
C ASN A 254 -2.40 4.26 4.86
N ASN A 255 -1.42 3.34 4.99
CA ASN A 255 -0.28 3.50 5.89
C ASN A 255 0.74 4.48 5.29
N VAL A 256 1.31 5.34 6.13
CA VAL A 256 2.34 6.33 5.77
C VAL A 256 3.70 6.08 6.43
N ASP A 257 3.89 4.92 7.07
CA ASP A 257 5.17 4.47 7.63
C ASP A 257 6.32 4.53 6.62
N TRP A 258 6.05 4.34 5.33
CA TRP A 258 7.00 4.43 4.23
C TRP A 258 7.67 5.81 4.13
N LEU A 259 7.08 6.84 4.73
CA LEU A 259 7.74 8.13 4.91
C LEU A 259 9.06 7.94 5.67
N SER A 260 9.13 7.08 6.70
CA SER A 260 10.38 6.79 7.41
C SER A 260 11.46 6.16 6.51
N ASN A 261 11.11 5.11 5.77
CA ASN A 261 12.08 4.32 4.99
C ASN A 261 12.67 5.04 3.78
N LYS A 262 12.09 6.16 3.33
CA LYS A 262 12.53 6.87 2.11
C LYS A 262 13.32 8.16 2.39
N THR A 263 13.35 8.64 3.63
CA THR A 263 13.88 9.98 4.00
C THR A 263 14.50 10.07 5.39
N TRP A 264 14.52 8.98 6.18
CA TRP A 264 15.21 8.99 7.47
C TRP A 264 16.71 9.16 7.27
N SER A 265 17.29 10.15 7.97
CA SER A 265 18.72 10.50 7.85
C SER A 265 19.66 9.32 8.12
N GLU A 266 19.24 8.34 8.92
CA GLU A 266 20.01 7.11 9.12
C GLU A 266 20.17 6.34 7.81
N PHE A 267 19.08 6.10 7.08
CA PHE A 267 19.10 5.43 5.78
C PHE A 267 19.65 6.29 4.65
N ALA A 268 19.61 7.61 4.80
CA ALA A 268 20.27 8.50 3.85
C ALA A 268 21.77 8.18 3.76
N VAL A 269 22.43 7.79 4.86
CA VAL A 269 23.89 7.64 4.98
C VAL A 269 24.40 6.19 4.79
N VAL A 270 23.53 5.18 4.70
CA VAL A 270 23.91 3.77 4.79
C VAL A 270 24.56 3.19 3.51
N ASP A 271 25.50 2.29 3.78
CA ASP A 271 26.42 1.51 2.95
C ASP A 271 26.03 1.28 1.46
N PRO A 272 26.94 1.51 0.50
CA PRO A 272 26.73 1.28 -0.93
C PRO A 272 26.28 -0.14 -1.34
N THR A 273 26.33 -1.14 -0.46
CA THR A 273 26.01 -2.54 -0.80
C THR A 273 24.53 -2.91 -0.73
N TYR A 274 23.68 -2.11 -0.08
CA TYR A 274 22.25 -2.42 0.09
C TYR A 274 21.39 -1.19 -0.16
N TRP A 275 20.73 -1.16 -1.33
CA TRP A 275 19.53 -0.35 -1.64
C TRP A 275 19.53 1.12 -1.17
N LYS A 276 19.85 2.06 -2.07
CA LYS A 276 19.82 3.51 -1.77
C LYS A 276 18.40 4.06 -1.63
N PRO A 277 18.12 4.95 -0.66
CA PRO A 277 16.89 5.73 -0.66
C PRO A 277 16.81 6.54 -1.95
N THR A 278 15.62 6.55 -2.57
CA THR A 278 15.35 7.03 -3.92
C THR A 278 15.82 8.48 -4.20
N PHE A 279 16.01 9.30 -3.15
CA PHE A 279 16.50 10.67 -3.27
C PHE A 279 17.46 11.12 -2.13
N SER A 280 17.83 10.20 -1.21
CA SER A 280 18.89 10.41 -0.18
C SER A 280 18.78 11.73 0.62
N PHE A 281 17.56 12.10 1.03
CA PHE A 281 17.29 13.29 1.82
C PHE A 281 17.56 13.06 3.30
N SER A 282 18.15 14.04 3.98
CA SER A 282 18.42 14.04 5.42
C SER A 282 18.07 15.40 6.01
N ASN A 283 17.32 15.41 7.11
CA ASN A 283 16.88 16.62 7.78
C ASN A 283 16.61 16.35 9.26
N ALA A 284 17.31 17.04 10.16
CA ALA A 284 17.19 16.78 11.60
C ALA A 284 15.78 17.09 12.15
N THR A 285 15.08 18.09 11.60
CA THR A 285 13.70 18.41 12.01
C THR A 285 12.72 17.34 11.54
N TYR A 286 12.95 16.78 10.36
CA TYR A 286 12.21 15.63 9.84
C TYR A 286 12.34 14.43 10.79
N ASP A 287 13.56 14.14 11.23
CA ASP A 287 13.85 13.00 12.10
C ASP A 287 13.17 13.11 13.48
N LEU A 288 12.85 14.33 13.96
CA LEU A 288 12.16 14.54 15.24
C LEU A 288 10.71 14.02 15.24
N TYR A 289 10.06 14.00 14.08
CA TYR A 289 8.66 13.58 13.96
C TYR A 289 8.50 12.10 13.61
N LEU A 290 9.58 11.43 13.20
CA LEU A 290 9.54 10.01 12.82
C LEU A 290 9.11 9.10 13.96
N ASP A 291 9.65 9.32 15.15
CA ASP A 291 9.35 8.49 16.32
C ASP A 291 7.86 8.55 16.66
N GLU A 292 7.27 9.75 16.73
CA GLU A 292 5.83 9.92 16.97
C GLU A 292 4.98 9.36 15.82
N MET A 293 5.42 9.51 14.57
CA MET A 293 4.71 8.92 13.43
C MET A 293 4.72 7.39 13.47
N LEU A 294 5.83 6.76 13.86
CA LEU A 294 5.97 5.30 13.86
C LEU A 294 5.44 4.64 15.14
N HIS A 295 5.57 5.29 16.28
CA HIS A 295 5.28 4.72 17.61
C HIS A 295 4.17 5.45 18.36
N GLY A 296 3.54 6.45 17.73
CA GLY A 296 2.37 7.13 18.26
C GLY A 296 1.24 6.16 18.58
N LEU A 297 0.51 6.45 19.65
CA LEU A 297 -0.52 5.57 20.23
C LEU A 297 -1.88 5.70 19.56
N ASN A 298 -2.16 6.83 18.90
CA ASN A 298 -3.46 7.15 18.35
C ASN A 298 -3.31 7.88 17.02
N TYR A 299 -4.41 7.88 16.26
CA TYR A 299 -4.46 8.49 14.94
C TYR A 299 -4.06 9.97 14.95
N ASP A 300 -4.56 10.77 15.90
CA ASP A 300 -4.35 12.23 15.88
C ASP A 300 -2.87 12.59 16.05
N SER A 301 -2.15 11.91 16.94
CA SER A 301 -0.73 12.18 17.16
C SER A 301 0.12 11.74 15.97
N VAL A 302 -0.20 10.57 15.40
CA VAL A 302 0.44 10.05 14.18
C VAL A 302 0.15 10.95 12.97
N TYR A 303 -1.09 11.43 12.83
CA TYR A 303 -1.50 12.34 11.76
C TYR A 303 -0.74 13.65 11.81
N GLU A 304 -0.65 14.27 12.98
CA GLU A 304 0.08 15.53 13.13
C GLU A 304 1.58 15.35 12.84
N ALA A 305 2.19 14.26 13.30
CA ALA A 305 3.58 13.94 12.98
C ALA A 305 3.79 13.74 11.46
N ALA A 306 2.91 12.98 10.81
CA ALA A 306 2.93 12.77 9.36
C ALA A 306 2.69 14.08 8.58
N ALA A 307 1.84 14.97 9.08
CA ALA A 307 1.59 16.28 8.49
C ALA A 307 2.83 17.18 8.55
N GLN A 308 3.52 17.22 9.69
CA GLN A 308 4.78 17.97 9.82
C GLN A 308 5.87 17.46 8.87
N ILE A 309 5.98 16.13 8.75
CA ILE A 309 6.85 15.47 7.77
C ILE A 309 6.53 15.93 6.35
N GLN A 310 5.25 15.89 5.94
CA GLN A 310 4.82 16.32 4.61
C GLN A 310 5.17 17.79 4.34
N ARG A 311 4.98 18.69 5.32
CA ARG A 311 5.36 20.11 5.19
C ARG A 311 6.86 20.31 5.00
N ILE A 312 7.69 19.55 5.73
CA ILE A 312 9.16 19.61 5.58
C ILE A 312 9.58 19.14 4.19
N ILE A 313 9.01 18.04 3.70
CA ILE A 313 9.27 17.52 2.36
C ILE A 313 8.82 18.52 1.29
N HIS A 314 7.60 19.06 1.40
CA HIS A 314 7.06 20.06 0.48
C HIS A 314 7.96 21.29 0.36
N HIS A 315 8.44 21.79 1.50
CA HIS A 315 9.36 22.94 1.51
C HIS A 315 10.72 22.61 0.89
N ASN A 316 11.27 21.43 1.17
CA ASN A 316 12.63 21.08 0.74
C ASN A 316 12.68 20.46 -0.66
N VAL A 317 11.56 20.03 -1.22
CA VAL A 317 11.42 19.40 -2.54
C VAL A 317 12.47 18.31 -2.80
N PRO A 318 12.67 17.30 -1.93
CA PRO A 318 13.52 16.17 -2.27
C PRO A 318 12.84 15.23 -3.29
N ARG A 319 11.51 15.35 -3.39
CA ARG A 319 10.65 14.81 -4.45
C ARG A 319 9.69 15.90 -4.88
N LEU A 320 9.49 16.05 -6.20
CA LEU A 320 8.40 16.82 -6.77
C LEU A 320 7.32 15.85 -7.24
N VAL A 321 6.13 15.91 -6.65
CA VAL A 321 4.97 15.18 -7.19
C VAL A 321 4.52 15.87 -8.49
N ILE A 322 4.26 15.12 -9.56
CA ILE A 322 3.82 15.66 -10.84
C ILE A 322 2.30 15.76 -10.86
N CYS A 323 1.62 14.62 -10.75
CA CYS A 323 0.17 14.53 -10.67
C CYS A 323 -0.28 13.16 -10.14
N PRO A 324 -1.46 13.05 -9.50
CA PRO A 324 -2.02 11.79 -9.05
C PRO A 324 -2.32 10.85 -10.21
N LYS A 325 -2.32 9.56 -9.90
CA LYS A 325 -2.77 8.55 -10.86
C LYS A 325 -4.28 8.56 -11.01
N THR A 326 -4.72 8.29 -12.23
CA THR A 326 -6.11 7.98 -12.54
C THR A 326 -6.11 6.60 -13.18
N LEU A 327 -6.85 5.68 -12.55
CA LEU A 327 -7.12 4.36 -13.09
C LEU A 327 -8.34 4.51 -14.00
N LEU A 328 -8.14 4.30 -15.30
CA LEU A 328 -9.20 4.32 -16.30
C LEU A 328 -9.31 2.92 -16.89
N GLN A 329 -10.48 2.27 -16.78
CA GLN A 329 -10.67 0.90 -17.25
C GLN A 329 -12.01 0.72 -17.95
N PRO A 330 -12.01 0.19 -19.18
CA PRO A 330 -13.23 -0.08 -19.92
C PRO A 330 -13.84 -1.42 -19.53
N TYR A 331 -15.17 -1.45 -19.50
CA TYR A 331 -15.96 -2.65 -19.26
C TYR A 331 -17.26 -2.61 -20.07
N ARG A 332 -17.84 -3.79 -20.32
CA ARG A 332 -19.13 -3.94 -20.99
C ARG A 332 -20.28 -3.74 -20.01
N THR A 333 -21.32 -3.05 -20.46
CA THR A 333 -22.53 -2.78 -19.67
C THR A 333 -23.73 -3.61 -20.09
N ASP A 334 -23.61 -4.44 -21.14
CA ASP A 334 -24.69 -5.27 -21.67
C ASP A 334 -24.68 -6.72 -21.16
N THR A 335 -23.57 -7.19 -20.58
CA THR A 335 -23.45 -8.53 -20.01
C THR A 335 -23.68 -8.58 -18.49
N PHE A 336 -22.96 -7.75 -17.73
CA PHE A 336 -22.98 -7.75 -16.26
C PHE A 336 -23.19 -6.34 -15.67
N GLU A 337 -23.80 -6.29 -14.49
CA GLU A 337 -23.85 -5.10 -13.62
C GLU A 337 -23.15 -5.41 -12.29
N GLY A 338 -22.95 -4.40 -11.44
CA GLY A 338 -22.25 -4.57 -10.14
C GLY A 338 -20.74 -4.33 -10.19
N HIS A 339 -20.26 -3.64 -11.23
CA HIS A 339 -18.89 -3.15 -11.32
C HIS A 339 -18.59 -2.14 -10.21
N ILE A 340 -17.53 -2.37 -9.43
CA ILE A 340 -17.10 -1.50 -8.35
C ILE A 340 -15.64 -1.12 -8.59
N GLY A 341 -15.39 0.17 -8.81
CA GLY A 341 -14.03 0.70 -8.91
C GLY A 341 -13.40 0.91 -7.53
N ASP A 342 -12.20 0.39 -7.31
CA ASP A 342 -11.37 0.70 -6.14
C ASP A 342 -10.10 1.49 -6.47
N VAL A 343 -9.63 2.28 -5.51
CA VAL A 343 -8.48 3.18 -5.71
C VAL A 343 -7.14 2.46 -5.88
N ILE A 344 -7.08 1.13 -5.73
CA ILE A 344 -5.84 0.34 -5.89
C ILE A 344 -5.85 -0.46 -7.21
N ARG A 345 -6.97 -1.13 -7.52
CA ARG A 345 -7.12 -2.16 -8.57
C ARG A 345 -8.13 -1.74 -9.64
N GLY A 346 -8.75 -0.57 -9.48
CA GLY A 346 -9.85 -0.09 -10.31
C GLY A 346 -11.00 -1.08 -10.33
N VAL A 347 -11.56 -1.40 -11.51
CA VAL A 347 -12.72 -2.30 -11.60
C VAL A 347 -12.38 -3.78 -11.38
N SER A 348 -11.09 -4.13 -11.41
CA SER A 348 -10.65 -5.54 -11.39
C SER A 348 -10.59 -6.18 -10.00
N GLY A 349 -10.84 -5.40 -8.94
CA GLY A 349 -10.77 -5.89 -7.56
C GLY A 349 -11.82 -6.96 -7.23
N ILE A 350 -11.63 -7.63 -6.09
CA ILE A 350 -12.56 -8.63 -5.53
C ILE A 350 -13.99 -8.09 -5.40
N TRP A 351 -14.13 -6.77 -5.22
CA TRP A 351 -15.40 -6.05 -5.07
C TRP A 351 -16.33 -6.27 -6.25
N SER A 352 -15.85 -6.04 -7.48
CA SER A 352 -16.63 -6.29 -8.69
C SER A 352 -17.02 -7.76 -8.78
N LEU A 353 -16.08 -8.69 -8.58
CA LEU A 353 -16.36 -10.12 -8.76
C LEU A 353 -17.30 -10.71 -7.70
N CYS A 354 -17.31 -10.17 -6.48
CA CYS A 354 -18.31 -10.50 -5.46
C CYS A 354 -19.71 -10.01 -5.85
N ASN A 355 -19.83 -8.82 -6.44
CA ASN A 355 -21.10 -8.13 -6.67
C ASN A 355 -21.65 -8.26 -8.09
N MET A 356 -20.83 -8.73 -9.04
CA MET A 356 -21.20 -8.88 -10.44
C MET A 356 -22.34 -9.87 -10.59
N ARG A 357 -23.33 -9.51 -11.42
CA ARG A 357 -24.48 -10.34 -11.76
C ARG A 357 -24.95 -10.04 -13.17
N SER A 358 -25.60 -11.03 -13.79
CA SER A 358 -26.15 -10.85 -15.14
C SER A 358 -27.14 -9.69 -15.17
N ASN A 359 -27.10 -8.87 -16.22
CA ASN A 359 -28.04 -7.75 -16.42
C ASN A 359 -29.51 -8.17 -16.51
N THR A 360 -29.78 -9.46 -16.70
CA THR A 360 -31.13 -10.02 -16.62
C THR A 360 -31.61 -10.24 -15.18
N GLY A 361 -30.82 -9.85 -14.18
CA GLY A 361 -31.12 -10.06 -12.76
C GLY A 361 -31.02 -11.53 -12.32
N SER A 362 -30.32 -12.37 -13.09
CA SER A 362 -30.11 -13.79 -12.77
C SER A 362 -28.73 -14.00 -12.15
N SER A 363 -28.62 -14.90 -11.16
CA SER A 363 -27.33 -15.43 -10.73
C SER A 363 -26.74 -16.37 -11.79
N GLY A 364 -25.42 -16.39 -11.89
CA GLY A 364 -24.67 -17.30 -12.75
C GLY A 364 -23.99 -16.63 -13.94
N GLY A 365 -23.42 -17.45 -14.82
CA GLY A 365 -22.68 -17.00 -16.00
C GLY A 365 -21.16 -16.96 -15.80
N THR A 366 -20.46 -16.63 -16.89
CA THR A 366 -19.00 -16.60 -16.97
C THR A 366 -18.54 -15.18 -17.29
N VAL A 367 -17.72 -14.60 -16.41
CA VAL A 367 -17.08 -13.29 -16.64
C VAL A 367 -15.74 -13.52 -17.33
N HIS A 368 -15.52 -12.87 -18.46
CA HIS A 368 -14.29 -12.93 -19.23
C HIS A 368 -13.45 -11.66 -19.01
N ILE A 369 -12.26 -11.81 -18.42
CA ILE A 369 -11.36 -10.72 -18.10
C ILE A 369 -10.13 -10.77 -19.00
N GLY A 370 -9.89 -9.72 -19.77
CA GLY A 370 -8.66 -9.58 -20.54
C GLY A 370 -7.54 -8.96 -19.73
N SER A 371 -6.31 -9.47 -19.85
CA SER A 371 -5.11 -8.82 -19.31
C SER A 371 -3.99 -8.75 -20.34
N LEU A 372 -3.15 -7.72 -20.22
CA LEU A 372 -1.92 -7.57 -21.01
C LEU A 372 -0.88 -8.61 -20.66
N TYR A 373 -0.85 -9.06 -19.40
CA TYR A 373 0.27 -9.83 -18.88
C TYR A 373 -0.10 -11.29 -18.61
N LEU A 374 0.91 -12.14 -18.77
CA LEU A 374 0.85 -13.54 -18.41
C LEU A 374 1.37 -13.73 -16.99
N MET A 375 0.62 -14.44 -16.14
CA MET A 375 1.09 -14.84 -14.81
C MET A 375 2.21 -15.87 -14.94
N ARG A 376 3.33 -15.61 -14.26
CA ARG A 376 4.57 -16.41 -14.38
C ARG A 376 4.79 -17.43 -13.26
N ASN A 377 4.11 -17.27 -12.14
CA ASN A 377 4.03 -18.24 -11.06
C ASN A 377 2.77 -17.96 -10.22
N PHE A 378 2.34 -18.95 -9.44
CA PHE A 378 1.15 -18.87 -8.57
C PHE A 378 1.48 -18.94 -7.08
N ASN A 379 2.74 -18.68 -6.74
CA ASN A 379 3.21 -18.63 -5.37
C ASN A 379 2.93 -17.23 -4.78
N ILE A 380 2.08 -17.17 -3.76
CA ILE A 380 1.68 -15.92 -3.10
C ILE A 380 2.83 -15.11 -2.50
N TYR A 381 4.00 -15.71 -2.30
CA TYR A 381 5.20 -15.04 -1.76
C TYR A 381 6.13 -14.48 -2.83
N THR A 382 6.09 -15.01 -4.07
CA THR A 382 7.03 -14.62 -5.16
C THR A 382 6.35 -14.04 -6.40
N ALA A 383 5.04 -14.17 -6.51
CA ALA A 383 4.30 -13.70 -7.67
C ALA A 383 4.35 -12.16 -7.79
N ASP A 384 4.35 -11.68 -9.03
CA ASP A 384 4.35 -10.24 -9.32
C ASP A 384 3.06 -9.60 -8.79
N TYR A 385 3.22 -8.76 -7.77
CA TYR A 385 2.14 -8.23 -6.96
C TYR A 385 1.12 -7.41 -7.75
N GLN A 386 1.52 -6.66 -8.79
CA GLN A 386 0.59 -5.73 -9.46
C GLN A 386 -0.47 -6.47 -10.28
N PHE A 387 -0.06 -7.51 -11.01
CA PHE A 387 -0.94 -8.22 -11.95
C PHE A 387 -1.64 -9.41 -11.31
N SER A 388 -0.99 -10.08 -10.36
CA SER A 388 -1.53 -11.31 -9.75
C SER A 388 -2.47 -11.04 -8.57
N LYS A 389 -2.41 -9.86 -7.93
CA LYS A 389 -3.20 -9.53 -6.75
C LYS A 389 -4.72 -9.61 -6.98
N PRO A 390 -5.31 -9.04 -8.05
CA PRO A 390 -6.74 -9.20 -8.31
C PRO A 390 -7.17 -10.66 -8.42
N PHE A 391 -6.28 -11.54 -8.90
CA PHE A 391 -6.52 -12.97 -8.94
C PHE A 391 -6.40 -13.63 -7.56
N PHE A 392 -5.31 -13.40 -6.83
CA PHE A 392 -5.08 -14.05 -5.53
C PHE A 392 -6.08 -13.65 -4.45
N GLU A 393 -6.58 -12.42 -4.45
CA GLU A 393 -7.58 -11.99 -3.46
C GLU A 393 -8.90 -12.74 -3.60
N ASN A 394 -9.21 -13.27 -4.78
CA ASN A 394 -10.36 -14.14 -4.98
C ASN A 394 -10.14 -15.55 -4.43
N LEU A 395 -8.89 -15.97 -4.22
CA LEU A 395 -8.54 -17.31 -3.76
C LEU A 395 -8.18 -17.35 -2.27
N TRP A 396 -7.46 -16.36 -1.76
CA TRP A 396 -6.85 -16.41 -0.43
C TRP A 396 -7.57 -15.50 0.56
N PRO A 397 -7.98 -16.03 1.73
CA PRO A 397 -8.63 -15.23 2.76
C PRO A 397 -7.61 -14.38 3.53
N THR A 398 -8.11 -13.31 4.15
CA THR A 398 -7.36 -12.41 5.05
C THR A 398 -8.19 -12.14 6.31
N LEU A 399 -7.60 -11.55 7.36
CA LEU A 399 -8.39 -11.06 8.50
C LEU A 399 -9.27 -9.87 8.09
N PHE A 400 -8.65 -8.91 7.41
CA PHE A 400 -9.28 -7.75 6.78
C PHE A 400 -8.77 -7.62 5.35
N THR A 401 -9.56 -7.02 4.48
CA THR A 401 -9.17 -6.64 3.12
C THR A 401 -9.30 -5.13 2.95
N ILE A 402 -8.55 -4.56 2.01
CA ILE A 402 -8.58 -3.12 1.74
C ILE A 402 -9.71 -2.82 0.76
N GLY A 403 -10.70 -2.08 1.27
CA GLY A 403 -11.91 -1.64 0.58
C GLY A 403 -11.68 -0.67 -0.57
N PRO A 404 -12.76 -0.32 -1.30
CA PRO A 404 -12.70 0.57 -2.45
C PRO A 404 -12.00 1.92 -2.21
N ASN A 405 -12.08 2.45 -0.99
CA ASN A 405 -11.56 3.76 -0.60
C ASN A 405 -10.48 3.66 0.50
N LEU A 406 -9.69 2.57 0.49
CA LEU A 406 -8.63 2.26 1.47
C LEU A 406 -9.10 1.92 2.89
N GLU A 407 -10.39 1.80 3.12
CA GLU A 407 -10.94 1.39 4.41
C GLU A 407 -10.65 -0.09 4.70
N PHE A 408 -10.51 -0.43 5.98
CA PHE A 408 -10.35 -1.82 6.40
C PHE A 408 -11.71 -2.49 6.46
N ILE A 409 -11.98 -3.39 5.51
CA ILE A 409 -13.19 -4.20 5.47
C ILE A 409 -12.88 -5.57 6.08
N PRO A 410 -13.56 -5.99 7.16
CA PRO A 410 -13.36 -7.31 7.70
C PRO A 410 -13.70 -8.39 6.69
N ASN A 411 -12.83 -9.37 6.65
CA ASN A 411 -13.00 -10.55 5.83
C ASN A 411 -13.29 -11.74 6.76
N LEU A 412 -12.26 -12.38 7.34
CA LEU A 412 -12.47 -13.38 8.39
C LEU A 412 -12.74 -12.76 9.77
N ALA A 413 -12.23 -11.56 10.05
CA ALA A 413 -12.37 -10.93 11.35
C ALA A 413 -13.81 -10.50 11.64
N THR A 414 -14.26 -10.74 12.87
CA THR A 414 -15.54 -10.24 13.41
C THR A 414 -15.33 -9.15 14.45
N SER A 415 -14.16 -9.11 15.07
CA SER A 415 -13.72 -8.01 15.93
C SER A 415 -12.20 -7.94 15.98
N ILE A 416 -11.68 -6.75 16.31
CA ILE A 416 -10.28 -6.51 16.59
C ILE A 416 -10.17 -5.59 17.80
N ILE A 417 -9.23 -5.90 18.69
CA ILE A 417 -8.94 -5.14 19.90
C ILE A 417 -7.43 -4.94 19.96
N SER A 418 -7.00 -3.67 20.09
CA SER A 418 -5.62 -3.30 20.40
C SER A 418 -5.54 -2.84 21.85
N GLU A 419 -4.63 -3.43 22.62
CA GLU A 419 -4.43 -3.12 24.04
C GLU A 419 -2.94 -2.88 24.34
N THR A 420 -2.67 -1.88 25.17
CA THR A 420 -1.37 -1.66 25.81
C THR A 420 -1.43 -2.04 27.30
N HIS A 421 -0.31 -1.90 28.02
CA HIS A 421 -0.30 -2.07 29.48
C HIS A 421 -1.29 -1.14 30.20
N ALA A 422 -1.54 0.05 29.67
CA ALA A 422 -2.48 1.01 30.25
C ALA A 422 -3.93 0.53 30.16
N ASP A 423 -4.28 -0.19 29.08
CA ASP A 423 -5.61 -0.73 28.85
C ASP A 423 -5.80 -2.07 29.58
N ASN A 424 -4.74 -2.90 29.56
CA ASN A 424 -4.74 -4.24 30.11
C ASN A 424 -3.40 -4.57 30.79
N SER A 425 -3.40 -4.61 32.12
CA SER A 425 -2.20 -4.92 32.93
C SER A 425 -1.56 -6.30 32.65
N ALA A 426 -2.22 -7.18 31.91
CA ALA A 426 -1.66 -8.46 31.45
C ALA A 426 -0.79 -8.33 30.18
N VAL A 427 -0.80 -7.17 29.52
CA VAL A 427 0.14 -6.79 28.46
C VAL A 427 1.37 -6.19 29.15
N PRO A 428 2.61 -6.62 28.85
CA PRO A 428 3.80 -6.02 29.45
C PRO A 428 3.93 -4.51 29.15
N GLU A 429 4.64 -3.78 30.02
CA GLU A 429 4.93 -2.36 29.76
C GLU A 429 5.78 -2.21 28.49
N GLY A 430 5.38 -1.29 27.61
CA GLY A 430 6.02 -1.07 26.30
C GLY A 430 5.55 -2.00 25.18
N TYR A 431 4.59 -2.90 25.43
CA TYR A 431 4.09 -3.86 24.46
C TYR A 431 2.68 -3.49 23.96
N THR A 432 2.34 -3.98 22.78
CA THR A 432 0.99 -3.96 22.23
C THR A 432 0.49 -5.39 22.01
N ARG A 433 -0.73 -5.68 22.46
CA ARG A 433 -1.45 -6.91 22.17
C ARG A 433 -2.58 -6.63 21.20
N ILE A 434 -2.61 -7.35 20.08
CA ILE A 434 -3.73 -7.35 19.15
C ILE A 434 -4.50 -8.65 19.29
N THR A 435 -5.78 -8.57 19.66
CA THR A 435 -6.68 -9.73 19.73
C THR A 435 -7.72 -9.63 18.63
N VAL A 436 -7.86 -10.69 17.83
CA VAL A 436 -8.83 -10.75 16.72
C VAL A 436 -9.70 -11.98 16.91
N ASP A 437 -11.02 -11.77 16.87
CA ASP A 437 -11.99 -12.86 16.75
C ASP A 437 -12.35 -13.06 15.27
N ILE A 438 -12.49 -14.31 14.83
CA ILE A 438 -12.81 -14.66 13.44
C ILE A 438 -14.13 -15.44 13.35
N ILE A 439 -14.72 -15.46 12.15
CA ILE A 439 -15.90 -16.27 11.83
C ILE A 439 -15.65 -17.77 12.04
N SER A 440 -16.70 -18.53 12.32
CA SER A 440 -16.61 -19.96 12.61
C SER A 440 -17.09 -20.88 11.47
N ASN A 441 -17.58 -20.31 10.36
CA ASN A 441 -18.13 -21.05 9.22
C ASN A 441 -17.18 -21.12 8.01
N ALA A 442 -15.95 -20.61 8.14
CA ALA A 442 -14.94 -20.70 7.08
C ALA A 442 -14.40 -22.12 6.96
N THR A 443 -14.31 -22.62 5.73
CA THR A 443 -13.83 -23.97 5.42
C THR A 443 -12.90 -23.90 4.22
N TRP A 444 -11.75 -24.57 4.33
CA TRP A 444 -10.84 -24.77 3.21
C TRP A 444 -11.50 -25.61 2.11
N SER A 445 -11.06 -25.46 0.87
CA SER A 445 -11.64 -26.15 -0.30
C SER A 445 -11.52 -27.69 -0.28
N ASP A 446 -10.75 -28.24 0.66
CA ASP A 446 -10.65 -29.68 0.94
C ASP A 446 -11.56 -30.16 2.08
N GLY A 447 -12.39 -29.26 2.63
CA GLY A 447 -13.36 -29.54 3.69
C GLY A 447 -12.81 -29.38 5.10
N VAL A 448 -11.52 -29.06 5.29
CA VAL A 448 -10.95 -28.80 6.62
C VAL A 448 -11.43 -27.43 7.13
N PRO A 449 -11.96 -27.30 8.36
CA PRO A 449 -12.35 -26.00 8.90
C PRO A 449 -11.15 -25.04 9.00
N LEU A 450 -11.34 -23.80 8.57
CA LEU A 450 -10.36 -22.72 8.79
C LEU A 450 -10.55 -22.18 10.21
N THR A 451 -9.48 -22.13 10.98
CA THR A 451 -9.48 -21.69 12.39
C THR A 451 -8.47 -20.59 12.65
N ALA A 452 -8.56 -19.95 13.81
CA ALA A 452 -7.54 -19.04 14.31
C ALA A 452 -6.15 -19.71 14.44
N GLY A 453 -6.12 -21.05 14.52
CA GLY A 453 -4.89 -21.82 14.46
C GLY A 453 -4.16 -21.71 13.12
N ASP A 454 -4.89 -21.58 12.01
CA ASP A 454 -4.31 -21.32 10.68
C ASP A 454 -3.74 -19.91 10.59
N VAL A 455 -4.43 -18.93 11.18
CA VAL A 455 -3.95 -17.54 11.24
C VAL A 455 -2.65 -17.43 12.04
N ALA A 456 -2.64 -17.99 13.26
CA ALA A 456 -1.43 -18.03 14.07
C ALA A 456 -0.30 -18.82 13.39
N PHE A 457 -0.63 -19.94 12.75
CA PHE A 457 0.35 -20.72 12.00
C PHE A 457 0.95 -19.93 10.84
N THR A 458 0.12 -19.22 10.06
CA THR A 458 0.56 -18.37 8.94
C THR A 458 1.66 -17.41 9.39
N THR A 459 1.41 -16.66 10.47
CA THR A 459 2.37 -15.67 10.98
C THR A 459 3.67 -16.33 11.45
N ASN A 460 3.59 -17.47 12.13
CA ASN A 460 4.80 -18.20 12.54
C ASN A 460 5.53 -18.78 11.31
N TYR A 461 4.81 -19.24 10.29
CA TYR A 461 5.40 -19.75 9.05
C TYR A 461 6.15 -18.66 8.29
N GLU A 462 5.57 -17.46 8.14
CA GLU A 462 6.24 -16.31 7.54
C GLU A 462 7.56 -15.99 8.27
N LEU A 463 7.52 -15.94 9.61
CA LEU A 463 8.70 -15.67 10.43
C LEU A 463 9.78 -16.75 10.28
N GLU A 464 9.43 -18.03 10.46
CA GLU A 464 10.36 -19.15 10.43
C GLU A 464 10.92 -19.41 9.03
N SER A 465 10.12 -19.20 7.97
CA SER A 465 10.60 -19.32 6.59
C SER A 465 11.49 -18.14 6.14
N GLY A 466 11.53 -17.05 6.90
CA GLY A 466 12.37 -15.89 6.62
C GLY A 466 13.88 -16.22 6.55
N VAL A 467 14.36 -17.17 7.37
CA VAL A 467 15.77 -17.61 7.32
C VAL A 467 16.12 -18.34 6.02
N TYR A 468 15.11 -18.90 5.34
CA TYR A 468 15.23 -19.54 4.02
C TYR A 468 14.92 -18.57 2.87
N GLY A 469 14.86 -17.26 3.14
CA GLY A 469 14.71 -16.22 2.13
C GLY A 469 13.27 -15.79 1.83
N ASN A 470 12.26 -16.31 2.55
CA ASN A 470 10.88 -15.89 2.35
C ASN A 470 10.74 -14.37 2.61
N PRO A 471 10.33 -13.56 1.61
CA PRO A 471 10.19 -12.12 1.80
C PRO A 471 9.11 -11.75 2.83
N ALA A 472 8.15 -12.64 3.11
CA ALA A 472 7.11 -12.40 4.10
C ALA A 472 7.63 -12.35 5.55
N GLY A 473 8.77 -12.98 5.84
CA GLY A 473 9.42 -12.95 7.15
C GLY A 473 10.21 -11.67 7.45
N ARG A 474 10.26 -10.72 6.50
CA ARG A 474 10.96 -9.43 6.69
C ARG A 474 10.12 -8.48 7.56
N ASN A 475 10.79 -7.57 8.27
CA ASN A 475 10.17 -6.53 9.08
C ASN A 475 9.22 -7.07 10.16
N MET A 476 9.59 -8.19 10.79
CA MET A 476 8.82 -8.84 11.86
C MET A 476 9.54 -8.78 13.21
N GLU A 477 10.54 -7.89 13.36
CA GLU A 477 11.42 -7.82 14.54
C GLU A 477 10.66 -7.43 15.81
N GLU A 478 9.56 -6.70 15.66
CA GLU A 478 8.73 -6.24 16.77
C GLU A 478 7.72 -7.31 17.21
N LEU A 479 7.37 -8.27 16.35
CA LEU A 479 6.44 -9.35 16.66
C LEU A 479 7.13 -10.43 17.51
N VAL A 480 6.64 -10.64 18.73
CA VAL A 480 7.23 -11.62 19.66
C VAL A 480 6.40 -12.89 19.83
N ALA A 481 5.11 -12.87 19.49
CA ALA A 481 4.28 -14.06 19.50
C ALA A 481 3.03 -13.92 18.61
N ALA A 482 2.64 -15.05 18.00
CA ALA A 482 1.34 -15.23 17.36
C ALA A 482 0.75 -16.58 17.80
N TYR A 483 -0.42 -16.57 18.44
CA TYR A 483 -1.04 -17.79 18.97
C TYR A 483 -2.56 -17.74 18.98
N ALA A 484 -3.19 -18.92 18.98
CA ALA A 484 -4.65 -19.06 18.96
C ALA A 484 -5.15 -19.68 20.27
N PRO A 485 -5.62 -18.88 21.25
CA PRO A 485 -6.16 -19.41 22.51
C PRO A 485 -7.45 -20.21 22.33
N THR A 486 -8.22 -19.97 21.26
CA THR A 486 -9.41 -20.74 20.89
C THR A 486 -9.45 -20.96 19.37
N PRO A 487 -10.32 -21.84 18.83
CA PRO A 487 -10.45 -22.01 17.39
C PRO A 487 -10.90 -20.75 16.62
N THR A 488 -11.43 -19.73 17.30
CA THR A 488 -11.97 -18.51 16.68
C THR A 488 -11.30 -17.24 17.18
N ARG A 489 -10.25 -17.33 18.00
CA ARG A 489 -9.53 -16.18 18.54
C ARG A 489 -8.03 -16.34 18.30
N VAL A 490 -7.42 -15.32 17.69
CA VAL A 490 -5.98 -15.21 17.51
C VAL A 490 -5.45 -13.98 18.26
N VAL A 491 -4.23 -14.09 18.77
CA VAL A 491 -3.53 -13.03 19.48
C VAL A 491 -2.15 -12.82 18.86
N PHE A 492 -1.80 -11.57 18.62
CA PHE A 492 -0.48 -11.10 18.23
C PHE A 492 0.10 -10.22 19.35
N GLU A 493 1.37 -10.39 19.65
CA GLU A 493 2.10 -9.64 20.68
C GLU A 493 3.28 -8.93 20.04
N TYR A 494 3.39 -7.63 20.28
CA TYR A 494 4.50 -6.79 19.83
C TYR A 494 5.26 -6.23 21.03
N ASN A 495 6.59 -6.15 20.92
CA ASN A 495 7.47 -5.61 21.97
C ASN A 495 7.63 -4.08 21.92
N THR A 496 6.85 -3.42 21.07
CA THR A 496 6.76 -1.96 20.92
C THR A 496 5.31 -1.54 21.02
N VAL A 497 5.13 -0.24 21.25
CA VAL A 497 3.84 0.44 21.16
C VAL A 497 3.77 1.13 19.80
N SER A 498 2.68 0.91 19.06
CA SER A 498 2.44 1.59 17.78
C SER A 498 0.97 1.49 17.35
N TYR A 499 0.45 2.59 16.80
CA TYR A 499 -0.81 2.63 16.05
C TYR A 499 -0.81 1.65 14.86
N TRP A 500 0.35 1.38 14.24
CA TRP A 500 0.44 0.59 13.02
C TRP A 500 0.26 -0.91 13.22
N HIS A 501 0.45 -1.42 14.45
CA HIS A 501 0.36 -2.84 14.79
C HIS A 501 -0.97 -3.51 14.44
N ILE A 502 -2.05 -2.72 14.44
CA ILE A 502 -3.37 -3.21 14.06
C ILE A 502 -3.46 -3.60 12.56
N PHE A 503 -2.61 -3.00 11.72
CA PHE A 503 -2.62 -3.21 10.27
C PHE A 503 -1.63 -4.28 9.81
N ASP A 504 -0.57 -4.51 10.57
CA ASP A 504 0.60 -5.30 10.18
C ASP A 504 0.25 -6.72 9.68
N ARG A 505 -0.64 -7.41 10.41
CA ARG A 505 -1.11 -8.77 10.08
C ARG A 505 -2.53 -8.81 9.50
N ALA A 506 -3.20 -7.67 9.38
CA ALA A 506 -4.61 -7.62 9.02
C ALA A 506 -4.88 -8.07 7.58
N THR A 507 -4.00 -7.73 6.63
CA THR A 507 -4.19 -7.98 5.19
C THR A 507 -3.34 -9.13 4.64
N ARG A 508 -2.70 -9.91 5.51
CA ARG A 508 -1.88 -11.07 5.12
C ARG A 508 -2.77 -12.22 4.66
N TYR A 509 -2.38 -12.89 3.58
CA TYR A 509 -3.04 -14.11 3.11
C TYR A 509 -2.81 -15.22 4.13
N ILE A 510 -3.90 -15.83 4.59
CA ILE A 510 -3.84 -16.94 5.53
C ILE A 510 -3.63 -18.24 4.76
N ILE A 511 -2.71 -19.08 5.25
CA ILE A 511 -2.38 -20.38 4.66
C ILE A 511 -2.95 -21.54 5.49
N PRO A 512 -3.35 -22.66 4.86
CA PRO A 512 -3.82 -23.84 5.55
C PRO A 512 -2.69 -24.52 6.31
N LYS A 513 -2.81 -24.58 7.64
CA LYS A 513 -1.78 -25.17 8.51
C LYS A 513 -1.46 -26.61 8.14
N HIS A 514 -2.45 -27.41 7.78
CA HIS A 514 -2.25 -28.82 7.44
C HIS A 514 -1.52 -29.04 6.11
N ILE A 515 -1.40 -28.02 5.25
CA ILE A 515 -0.70 -28.11 3.97
C ILE A 515 0.74 -27.59 4.07
N PHE A 516 0.96 -26.53 4.84
CA PHE A 516 2.25 -25.84 4.94
C PHE A 516 3.11 -26.32 6.13
N ASN A 517 2.65 -27.33 6.87
CA ASN A 517 3.37 -27.87 8.02
C ASN A 517 4.74 -28.47 7.64
N ASP A 518 5.64 -28.55 8.62
CA ASP A 518 7.04 -29.00 8.44
C ASP A 518 7.24 -30.53 8.61
N PHE A 519 6.17 -31.30 8.78
CA PHE A 519 6.24 -32.76 8.92
C PHE A 519 6.01 -33.49 7.61
N ASP A 520 4.89 -33.20 6.95
CA ASP A 520 4.48 -33.81 5.67
C ASP A 520 3.92 -32.79 4.66
N GLY A 521 4.01 -31.49 4.98
CA GLY A 521 3.60 -30.41 4.12
C GLY A 521 4.74 -29.80 3.32
N ILE A 522 4.54 -28.57 2.86
CA ILE A 522 5.54 -27.79 2.12
C ILE A 522 6.77 -27.51 2.99
N GLY A 523 6.58 -27.33 4.31
CA GLY A 523 7.68 -27.00 5.23
C GLY A 523 8.31 -25.63 4.97
N TYR A 524 9.26 -25.24 5.81
CA TYR A 524 9.82 -23.89 5.76
C TYR A 524 10.85 -23.69 4.64
N GLU A 525 11.52 -24.76 4.18
CA GLU A 525 12.60 -24.70 3.19
C GLU A 525 12.06 -24.65 1.74
N GLU A 526 10.94 -25.31 1.45
CA GLU A 526 10.41 -25.46 0.08
C GLU A 526 9.37 -24.39 -0.29
N TRP A 527 9.26 -23.32 0.52
CA TRP A 527 8.30 -22.23 0.31
C TRP A 527 8.41 -21.59 -1.08
N GLU A 528 9.62 -21.48 -1.64
CA GLU A 528 9.89 -20.85 -2.95
C GLU A 528 9.48 -21.77 -4.11
N ALA A 529 9.60 -23.09 -3.92
CA ALA A 529 9.32 -24.09 -4.96
C ALA A 529 7.82 -24.37 -5.14
N TRP A 530 7.01 -24.07 -4.12
CA TRP A 530 5.56 -24.27 -4.17
C TRP A 530 4.91 -23.41 -5.25
N ASP A 531 4.33 -24.04 -6.27
CA ASP A 531 3.51 -23.38 -7.30
C ASP A 531 2.23 -24.20 -7.52
N PRO A 532 1.10 -23.79 -6.91
CA PRO A 532 -0.12 -24.58 -6.91
C PRO A 532 -0.71 -24.82 -8.31
N VAL A 533 -0.35 -24.03 -9.32
CA VAL A 533 -0.96 -24.13 -10.66
C VAL A 533 -0.04 -24.81 -11.65
N PHE A 534 1.24 -24.44 -11.68
CA PHE A 534 2.20 -25.01 -12.64
C PHE A 534 2.79 -26.34 -12.18
N ASN A 535 2.73 -26.66 -10.89
CA ASN A 535 3.07 -27.97 -10.37
C ASN A 535 1.81 -28.71 -9.93
N PRO A 536 1.32 -29.71 -10.70
CA PRO A 536 0.11 -30.46 -10.35
C PRO A 536 0.22 -31.30 -9.07
N GLN A 537 1.43 -31.52 -8.54
CA GLN A 537 1.64 -32.21 -7.27
C GLN A 537 1.45 -31.28 -6.07
N ASP A 538 1.55 -29.97 -6.26
CA ASP A 538 1.44 -29.02 -5.18
C ASP A 538 -0.03 -28.84 -4.76
N PRO A 539 -0.33 -28.88 -3.45
CA PRO A 539 -1.69 -28.72 -2.98
C PRO A 539 -2.29 -27.36 -3.36
N ARG A 540 -3.53 -27.38 -3.83
CA ARG A 540 -4.36 -26.22 -4.18
C ARG A 540 -5.52 -26.06 -3.21
N VAL A 541 -5.22 -25.78 -1.95
CA VAL A 541 -6.24 -25.65 -0.90
C VAL A 541 -6.40 -24.18 -0.55
N THR A 542 -7.58 -23.61 -0.83
CA THR A 542 -7.87 -22.18 -0.66
C THR A 542 -9.25 -21.97 -0.02
N CYS A 543 -9.62 -20.74 0.34
CA CYS A 543 -10.88 -20.44 1.07
C CYS A 543 -11.57 -19.14 0.61
N GLY A 544 -11.13 -18.55 -0.51
CA GLY A 544 -11.67 -17.31 -1.03
C GLY A 544 -13.03 -17.45 -1.73
N THR A 545 -13.46 -16.34 -2.34
CA THR A 545 -14.70 -16.19 -3.12
C THR A 545 -14.80 -17.22 -4.25
N PHE A 546 -13.67 -17.54 -4.88
CA PHE A 546 -13.56 -18.53 -5.95
C PHE A 546 -12.48 -19.57 -5.61
N ILE A 547 -12.51 -20.69 -6.32
CA ILE A 547 -11.45 -21.71 -6.32
C ILE A 547 -10.94 -21.90 -7.75
N MET A 548 -9.68 -22.31 -7.87
CA MET A 548 -9.06 -22.58 -9.16
C MET A 548 -9.69 -23.82 -9.81
N GLU A 549 -10.16 -23.69 -11.05
CA GLU A 549 -10.71 -24.80 -11.84
C GLU A 549 -9.66 -25.35 -12.81
N SER A 550 -9.12 -24.48 -13.67
CA SER A 550 -8.22 -24.92 -14.74
C SER A 550 -7.26 -23.81 -15.19
N PHE A 551 -6.15 -24.22 -15.79
CA PHE A 551 -5.20 -23.34 -16.45
C PHE A 551 -4.79 -23.94 -17.79
N ASN A 552 -4.70 -23.10 -18.82
CA ASN A 552 -4.09 -23.45 -20.10
C ASN A 552 -3.35 -22.25 -20.68
N HIS A 553 -2.02 -22.33 -20.75
CA HIS A 553 -1.08 -21.38 -21.37
C HIS A 553 -1.35 -19.88 -21.19
N SER A 554 -2.44 -19.35 -21.75
CA SER A 554 -2.87 -17.94 -21.71
C SER A 554 -4.19 -17.70 -20.96
N THR A 555 -4.82 -18.74 -20.41
CA THR A 555 -6.15 -18.66 -19.81
C THR A 555 -6.16 -19.30 -18.41
N TYR A 556 -6.72 -18.59 -17.43
CA TYR A 556 -6.84 -19.00 -16.03
C TYR A 556 -8.31 -18.97 -15.63
N GLU A 557 -8.82 -20.07 -15.11
CA GLU A 557 -10.25 -20.24 -14.83
C GLU A 557 -10.47 -20.48 -13.34
N MET A 558 -11.35 -19.67 -12.75
CA MET A 558 -11.83 -19.84 -11.39
C MET A 558 -13.34 -20.10 -11.39
N ILE A 559 -13.80 -20.98 -10.51
CA ILE A 559 -15.23 -21.25 -10.30
C ILE A 559 -15.66 -20.80 -8.91
N LYS A 560 -16.94 -20.45 -8.79
CA LYS A 560 -17.58 -20.11 -7.52
C LYS A 560 -17.24 -21.15 -6.45
N ASN A 561 -16.74 -20.70 -5.31
CA ASN A 561 -16.50 -21.57 -4.17
C ASN A 561 -17.83 -21.87 -3.46
N PRO A 562 -18.33 -23.11 -3.46
CA PRO A 562 -19.60 -23.46 -2.83
C PRO A 562 -19.56 -23.36 -1.29
N ASP A 563 -18.37 -23.35 -0.70
CA ASP A 563 -18.15 -23.28 0.75
C ASP A 563 -17.69 -21.88 1.21
N TYR A 564 -17.76 -20.88 0.34
CA TYR A 564 -17.40 -19.51 0.70
C TYR A 564 -18.29 -18.98 1.83
N TYR A 565 -17.66 -18.43 2.86
CA TYR A 565 -18.32 -18.08 4.12
C TYR A 565 -19.26 -16.86 4.03
N TYR A 566 -19.22 -16.09 2.93
CA TYR A 566 -20.20 -15.06 2.59
C TYR A 566 -21.02 -15.40 1.33
N LEU A 567 -21.17 -16.69 1.01
CA LEU A 567 -21.91 -17.14 -0.16
C LEU A 567 -23.35 -16.59 -0.17
N ALA A 568 -23.67 -15.82 -1.21
CA ALA A 568 -25.03 -15.37 -1.45
C ALA A 568 -25.89 -16.54 -1.94
N ARG A 569 -26.89 -16.94 -1.13
CA ARG A 569 -27.85 -18.00 -1.51
C ARG A 569 -29.01 -17.49 -2.37
N GLU A 570 -29.31 -16.20 -2.31
CA GLU A 570 -30.35 -15.50 -3.07
C GLU A 570 -29.85 -14.08 -3.42
N LEU A 571 -30.35 -13.50 -4.51
CA LEU A 571 -30.12 -12.09 -4.84
C LEU A 571 -30.86 -11.22 -3.82
N PRO A 572 -30.28 -10.08 -3.36
CA PRO A 572 -30.99 -9.17 -2.48
C PRO A 572 -32.29 -8.69 -3.15
N GLU A 573 -33.45 -8.85 -2.50
CA GLU A 573 -34.71 -8.32 -3.01
C GLU A 573 -34.66 -6.78 -2.97
N ASN A 574 -34.63 -6.13 -4.14
CA ASN A 574 -34.87 -4.69 -4.33
C ASN A 574 -34.01 -3.74 -3.47
N GLU A 575 -32.68 -3.88 -3.53
CA GLU A 575 -31.83 -2.69 -3.39
C GLU A 575 -31.61 -2.09 -4.77
N THR A 576 -32.31 -0.99 -5.07
CA THR A 576 -31.93 -0.11 -6.17
C THR A 576 -30.46 0.25 -5.99
N SER A 577 -29.63 -0.13 -6.96
CA SER A 577 -28.22 0.23 -7.04
C SER A 577 -28.02 1.70 -6.64
N PRO A 578 -26.98 2.05 -5.86
CA PRO A 578 -26.61 3.44 -5.72
C PRO A 578 -26.34 3.96 -7.13
N GLN A 579 -27.20 4.85 -7.63
CA GLN A 579 -26.89 5.58 -8.84
C GLN A 579 -25.66 6.43 -8.55
N THR A 580 -24.52 6.05 -9.12
CA THR A 580 -23.33 6.91 -9.22
C THR A 580 -23.66 8.05 -10.17
N SER A 581 -24.35 9.06 -9.63
CA SER A 581 -24.44 10.37 -10.29
C SER A 581 -23.13 11.11 -10.03
N THR A 582 -22.34 11.27 -11.08
CA THR A 582 -21.17 12.15 -11.11
C THR A 582 -21.64 13.59 -11.07
N THR A 583 -21.73 14.17 -9.87
CA THR A 583 -21.77 15.62 -9.70
C THR A 583 -21.01 15.97 -8.41
N PRO A 584 -19.97 16.83 -8.46
CA PRO A 584 -19.24 17.24 -7.26
C PRO A 584 -20.14 18.16 -6.43
N SER A 585 -20.76 17.59 -5.41
CA SER A 585 -21.49 18.33 -4.39
C SER A 585 -20.51 18.67 -3.27
N ASN A 586 -20.18 19.97 -3.14
CA ASN A 586 -19.51 20.53 -1.97
C ASN A 586 -20.31 20.17 -0.69
N GLY A 587 -19.87 19.13 0.01
CA GLY A 587 -20.37 18.73 1.32
C GLY A 587 -19.19 18.61 2.28
N GLU A 588 -19.31 19.24 3.44
CA GLU A 588 -18.29 19.24 4.49
C GLU A 588 -17.86 17.81 4.89
N PRO A 589 -16.58 17.59 5.26
CA PRO A 589 -16.09 16.27 5.62
C PRO A 589 -16.83 15.70 6.84
N MET A 590 -17.39 14.49 6.68
CA MET A 590 -18.02 13.74 7.76
C MET A 590 -16.97 13.35 8.80
N THR A 591 -17.12 13.86 10.03
CA THR A 591 -16.36 13.43 11.21
C THR A 591 -16.89 12.09 11.72
N PHE A 592 -15.99 11.11 11.93
CA PHE A 592 -16.31 9.84 12.57
C PHE A 592 -16.28 9.99 14.09
N ASP A 593 -17.43 9.83 14.74
CA ASP A 593 -17.56 9.86 16.20
C ASP A 593 -17.63 8.42 16.75
N LEU A 594 -16.58 8.01 17.46
CA LEU A 594 -16.41 6.67 18.02
C LEU A 594 -16.77 6.66 19.51
N PHE A 595 -18.04 6.91 19.85
CA PHE A 595 -18.53 6.83 21.23
C PHE A 595 -19.86 6.09 21.32
N ASN A 596 -19.87 4.91 21.96
CA ASN A 596 -20.74 4.59 23.12
C ASN A 596 -20.72 3.10 23.56
N LEU A 597 -20.26 2.91 24.81
CA LEU A 597 -20.79 2.10 25.93
C LEU A 597 -20.76 0.54 26.01
N VAL A 598 -19.72 0.02 26.68
CA VAL A 598 -19.64 -0.87 27.88
C VAL A 598 -20.73 -1.95 28.17
N THR A 599 -20.36 -3.24 28.34
CA THR A 599 -20.31 -4.00 29.65
C THR A 599 -19.87 -5.49 29.57
N PHE A 600 -19.04 -5.92 30.54
CA PHE A 600 -18.73 -7.29 31.07
C PHE A 600 -17.97 -8.31 30.18
N GLY A 601 -17.07 -9.17 30.68
CA GLY A 601 -16.59 -9.48 32.03
C GLY A 601 -15.39 -10.44 31.98
N VAL A 602 -14.48 -10.31 32.94
CA VAL A 602 -13.19 -11.01 33.04
C VAL A 602 -13.37 -12.48 33.42
N SER A 603 -12.60 -13.39 32.79
CA SER A 603 -12.19 -14.63 33.44
C SER A 603 -10.75 -15.02 33.08
N ILE A 604 -10.06 -15.50 34.11
CA ILE A 604 -8.61 -15.62 34.27
C ILE A 604 -8.14 -17.00 33.78
N GLY A 605 -7.07 -17.06 32.99
CA GLY A 605 -6.37 -18.33 32.75
C GLY A 605 -5.33 -18.33 31.65
N SER A 606 -4.15 -17.71 31.85
CA SER A 606 -3.05 -17.83 30.87
C SER A 606 -1.65 -17.54 31.44
N SER A 607 -1.37 -17.94 32.69
CA SER A 607 -0.04 -17.79 33.30
C SER A 607 0.96 -18.90 32.91
N ALA A 608 0.51 -19.98 32.27
CA ALA A 608 1.34 -21.17 32.03
C ALA A 608 1.94 -21.25 30.60
N ILE A 609 1.39 -20.52 29.63
CA ILE A 609 1.80 -20.62 28.21
C ILE A 609 2.99 -19.70 27.92
N ILE A 610 3.08 -18.53 28.57
CA ILE A 610 4.13 -17.53 28.34
C ILE A 610 5.53 -18.05 28.71
N LEU A 611 5.64 -18.95 29.69
CA LEU A 611 6.94 -19.48 30.15
C LEU A 611 7.57 -20.51 29.20
N VAL A 612 6.78 -21.22 28.40
CA VAL A 612 7.30 -22.24 27.48
C VAL A 612 7.83 -21.60 26.19
N SER A 613 7.13 -20.60 25.65
CA SER A 613 7.55 -19.89 24.43
C SER A 613 8.81 -19.06 24.66
N THR A 614 8.91 -18.37 25.80
CA THR A 614 10.10 -17.58 26.16
C THR A 614 11.35 -18.46 26.30
N ALA A 615 11.18 -19.70 26.77
CA ALA A 615 12.31 -20.64 26.92
C ALA A 615 12.83 -21.15 25.55
N LEU A 616 11.94 -21.33 24.56
CA LEU A 616 12.33 -21.76 23.21
C LEU A 616 13.07 -20.65 22.46
N ILE A 617 12.59 -19.41 22.54
CA ILE A 617 13.20 -18.24 21.89
C ILE A 617 14.60 -17.95 22.48
N ILE A 618 14.76 -18.01 23.81
CA ILE A 618 16.07 -17.82 24.45
C ILE A 618 17.06 -18.94 24.09
N ASN A 619 16.58 -20.17 23.89
CA ASN A 619 17.47 -21.27 23.51
C ASN A 619 17.93 -21.15 22.05
N HIS A 620 17.04 -20.72 21.15
CA HIS A 620 17.36 -20.46 19.75
C HIS A 620 18.35 -19.30 19.58
N GLN A 621 18.15 -18.18 20.31
CA GLN A 621 19.12 -17.07 20.29
C GLN A 621 20.50 -17.44 20.87
N ARG A 622 20.56 -18.39 21.81
CA ARG A 622 21.83 -18.90 22.36
C ARG A 622 22.58 -19.84 21.41
N GLU A 623 21.88 -20.54 20.53
CA GLU A 623 22.50 -21.35 19.49
C GLU A 623 23.05 -20.48 18.36
N ASN A 624 22.32 -19.44 17.96
CA ASN A 624 22.79 -18.47 16.95
C ASN A 624 24.00 -17.64 17.44
N ALA A 625 24.06 -17.30 18.74
CA ALA A 625 25.22 -16.63 19.33
C ALA A 625 26.46 -17.53 19.52
N ARG A 626 26.34 -18.86 19.32
CA ARG A 626 27.47 -19.79 19.37
C ARG A 626 28.02 -20.16 17.99
N LEU A 627 27.32 -19.76 16.93
CA LEU A 627 27.68 -20.05 15.54
C LEU A 627 28.27 -18.84 14.79
N ASN A 628 28.40 -17.68 15.46
CA ASN A 628 29.05 -16.47 14.95
C ASN A 628 30.35 -16.14 15.68
#